data_AF-A0A0P0NGF0-F1
#
_entry.id   AF-A0A0P0NGF0-F1
#
_cell.length_a   1.000
_cell.length_b   1.000
_cell.length_c   1.000
_cell.angle_alpha   90.00
_cell.angle_beta   90.00
_cell.angle_gamma   90.00
#
_symmetry.space_group_name_H-M   'P 1'
#
loop_
_entity.id
_entity.type
_entity.pdbx_description
1 polymer ?
#
loop_
_entity_poly.entity_id
_entity_poly.type
_entity_poly.pdbx_seq_one_letter_code
_entity_poly.pdbx_strand_id
1 'polypeptide(L)' 'MIAAYILLNGMVMNKTKDRIRIFNSFEEAKATEIQNIIKQSPIDRLRHTVELILRVYQVSREDLKSRTATGKIRIIKAG' A
#
# COMPACT_ATOMS: atom_id res chain seq x y z
N MET A 1 28.64 23.48 21.77
CA MET A 1 27.40 22.68 21.94
C MET A 1 26.40 22.85 20.78
N ILE A 2 26.84 23.12 19.53
CA ILE A 2 25.95 23.21 18.35
C ILE A 2 26.35 22.22 17.24
N ALA A 3 27.52 21.58 17.32
CA ALA A 3 28.01 20.66 16.28
C ALA A 3 27.39 19.24 16.30
N ALA A 4 26.50 18.92 17.25
CA ALA A 4 25.93 17.57 17.39
C ALA A 4 24.55 17.39 16.75
N TYR A 5 23.84 18.46 16.38
CA TYR A 5 22.42 18.35 15.98
C TYR A 5 22.19 18.03 14.49
N ILE A 6 23.22 18.16 13.64
CA ILE A 6 23.07 17.97 12.19
C ILE A 6 23.30 16.51 11.76
N LEU A 7 23.92 15.68 12.60
CA LEU A 7 24.31 14.30 12.25
C LEU A 7 23.23 13.21 12.46
N LEU A 8 22.04 13.54 12.99
CA LEU A 8 21.01 12.55 13.33
C LEU A 8 19.84 12.45 12.34
N ASN A 9 19.71 13.38 11.38
CA ASN A 9 18.65 13.34 10.36
C ASN A 9 19.12 12.76 9.01
N GLY A 10 20.27 12.08 9.00
CA GLY A 10 20.76 11.27 7.88
C GLY A 10 20.32 9.81 7.99
N MET A 11 19.09 9.53 8.44
CA MET A 11 18.53 8.18 8.29
C MET A 11 18.23 7.94 6.81
N VAL A 12 19.25 7.40 6.16
CA VAL A 12 19.28 6.68 4.89
C VAL A 12 17.87 6.25 4.48
N MET A 13 17.23 7.07 3.66
CA MET A 13 16.11 6.63 2.86
C MET A 13 16.72 5.67 1.83
N ASN A 14 16.80 4.39 2.19
CA ASN A 14 17.21 3.32 1.30
C ASN A 14 16.10 3.19 0.26
N LYS A 15 16.12 4.10 -0.73
CA LYS A 15 15.29 4.02 -1.93
C LYS A 15 15.79 2.81 -2.69
N THR A 16 15.29 1.63 -2.33
CA THR A 16 15.26 0.49 -3.24
C THR A 16 14.76 1.02 -4.56
N LYS A 17 15.64 1.12 -5.56
CA LYS A 17 15.28 1.59 -6.89
C LYS A 17 14.10 0.74 -7.37
N ASP A 18 12.99 1.37 -7.76
CA ASP A 18 11.86 0.67 -8.34
C ASP A 18 12.35 -0.06 -9.59
N ARG A 19 12.48 -1.38 -9.51
CA ARG A 19 12.93 -2.22 -10.62
C ARG A 19 11.70 -2.75 -11.34
N ILE A 20 11.48 -2.29 -12.57
CA ILE A 20 10.49 -2.88 -13.46
C ILE A 20 11.01 -4.25 -13.89
N ARG A 21 10.26 -5.31 -13.59
CA ARG A 21 10.51 -6.66 -14.11
C ARG A 21 9.56 -6.91 -15.28
N ILE A 22 10.11 -7.21 -16.45
CA ILE A 22 9.36 -7.64 -17.63
C ILE A 22 9.41 -9.16 -17.64
N PHE A 23 8.25 -9.81 -17.63
CA PHE A 23 8.13 -11.27 -17.68
C PHE A 23 7.85 -11.70 -19.12
N ASN A 24 8.37 -12.87 -19.51
CA ASN A 24 8.18 -13.39 -20.86
C ASN A 24 6.84 -14.10 -21.03
N SER A 25 6.15 -14.42 -19.92
CA SER A 25 4.83 -15.04 -19.92
C SER A 25 3.98 -14.61 -18.72
N PHE A 26 2.66 -14.73 -18.85
CA PHE A 26 1.73 -14.50 -17.73
C PHE A 26 1.94 -15.48 -16.59
N GLU A 27 2.34 -16.71 -16.89
CA GLU A 27 2.49 -17.77 -15.90
C GLU A 27 3.72 -17.55 -15.02
N GLU A 28 4.80 -17.05 -15.62
CA GLU A 28 6.00 -16.59 -14.89
C GLU A 28 5.69 -15.40 -13.98
N ALA A 29 4.88 -14.46 -14.45
CA ALA A 29 4.44 -13.31 -13.66
C ALA A 29 3.60 -13.75 -12.45
N LYS A 30 2.61 -14.64 -12.65
CA LYS A 30 1.77 -15.18 -11.58
C LYS A 30 2.57 -15.94 -10.53
N ALA A 31 3.50 -16.79 -10.95
CA ALA A 31 4.34 -17.54 -10.02
C ALA A 31 5.15 -16.59 -9.13
N THR A 32 5.70 -15.52 -9.71
CA THR A 32 6.43 -14.50 -8.97
C THR A 32 5.52 -13.72 -8.01
N GLU A 33 4.32 -13.36 -8.46
CA GLU A 33 3.32 -12.66 -7.64
C GLU A 33 2.90 -13.49 -6.42
N ILE A 34 2.58 -14.78 -6.62
CA ILE A 34 2.21 -15.70 -5.52
C ILE A 34 3.35 -15.80 -4.50
N GLN A 35 4.59 -15.95 -4.96
CA GLN A 35 5.76 -15.99 -4.07
C GLN A 35 5.95 -14.69 -3.28
N ASN A 36 5.66 -13.54 -3.88
CA ASN A 36 5.70 -12.26 -3.19
C ASN A 36 4.60 -12.14 -2.14
N ILE A 37 3.39 -12.61 -2.45
CA ILE A 37 2.26 -12.61 -1.50
C ILE A 37 2.56 -13.52 -0.30
N ILE A 38 3.11 -14.71 -0.52
CA ILE A 38 3.45 -15.66 0.57
C ILE A 38 4.48 -15.06 1.54
N LYS A 39 5.44 -14.27 1.02
CA LYS A 39 6.49 -13.64 1.82
C LYS A 39 5.99 -12.43 2.64
N GLN A 40 4.81 -11.90 2.33
CA GLN A 40 4.24 -10.78 3.08
C GLN A 40 3.69 -11.25 4.42
N SER A 41 3.83 -10.41 5.46
CA SER A 41 3.22 -10.71 6.75
C SER A 41 1.69 -10.81 6.62
N PRO A 42 0.99 -11.58 7.49
CA PRO A 42 -0.47 -11.63 7.50
C PRO A 42 -1.12 -10.24 7.56
N ILE A 43 -0.54 -9.32 8.34
CA ILE A 43 -1.04 -7.95 8.50
C ILE A 43 -0.87 -7.16 7.20
N ASP A 44 0.26 -7.28 6.53
CA ASP A 44 0.52 -6.55 5.28
C ASP A 44 -0.37 -7.04 4.14
N ARG A 45 -0.64 -8.36 4.07
CA ARG A 45 -1.59 -8.94 3.13
C ARG A 45 -2.99 -8.35 3.33
N LEU A 46 -3.46 -8.30 4.57
CA LEU A 46 -4.76 -7.68 4.89
C LEU A 46 -4.78 -6.20 4.52
N ARG A 47 -3.69 -5.46 4.81
CA ARG A 47 -3.58 -4.04 4.45
C ARG A 47 -3.69 -3.83 2.94
N HIS A 48 -3.00 -4.64 2.14
CA HIS A 48 -3.04 -4.58 0.69
C HIS A 48 -4.45 -4.92 0.16
N THR A 49 -5.09 -5.97 0.67
CA THR A 49 -6.46 -6.31 0.29
C THR A 49 -7.44 -5.16 0.56
N VAL A 50 -7.34 -4.52 1.73
CA VAL A 50 -8.16 -3.35 2.05
C VAL A 50 -7.90 -2.21 1.06
N GLU A 51 -6.65 -1.92 0.73
CA GLU A 51 -6.31 -0.87 -0.26
C GLU A 51 -6.87 -1.16 -1.65
N LEU A 52 -6.83 -2.42 -2.10
CA LEU A 52 -7.43 -2.83 -3.36
C LEU A 52 -8.94 -2.59 -3.37
N ILE A 53 -9.64 -2.99 -2.31
CA ILE A 53 -11.08 -2.76 -2.15
C ILE A 53 -11.38 -1.26 -2.19
N LEU A 54 -10.66 -0.45 -1.42
CA LEU A 54 -10.85 0.99 -1.37
C LEU A 54 -10.66 1.66 -2.74
N ARG A 55 -9.66 1.21 -3.52
CA ARG A 55 -9.42 1.69 -4.88
C ARG A 55 -10.59 1.37 -5.81
N VAL A 56 -11.17 0.17 -5.74
CA VAL A 56 -12.35 -0.22 -6.55
C VAL A 56 -13.53 0.72 -6.26
N TYR A 57 -13.71 1.10 -5.01
CA TYR A 57 -14.78 2.04 -4.62
C TYR A 57 -14.40 3.52 -4.79
N GLN A 58 -13.20 3.83 -5.28
CA GLN A 58 -12.67 5.20 -5.39
C GLN A 58 -12.73 5.98 -4.05
N VAL A 59 -12.48 5.29 -2.94
CA VAL A 59 -12.49 5.86 -1.58
C VAL A 59 -11.07 5.84 -1.03
N SER A 60 -10.61 6.93 -0.42
CA SER A 60 -9.33 6.96 0.30
C SER A 60 -9.49 6.59 1.78
N ARG A 61 -8.37 6.28 2.46
CA ARG A 61 -8.41 6.04 3.91
C ARG A 61 -8.77 7.31 4.67
N GLU A 62 -8.36 8.44 4.14
CA GLU A 62 -8.60 9.77 4.66
C GLU A 62 -10.09 10.09 4.61
N ASP A 63 -10.76 9.71 3.52
CA ASP A 63 -12.23 9.80 3.39
C ASP A 63 -12.97 8.91 4.40
N LEU A 64 -12.41 7.74 4.72
CA LEU A 64 -12.98 6.87 5.76
C LEU A 64 -12.77 7.41 7.16
N LYS A 65 -11.65 8.10 7.43
CA LYS A 65 -11.36 8.71 8.73
C LYS A 65 -12.17 9.98 8.97
N SER A 66 -12.45 10.75 7.92
CA SER A 66 -13.25 11.97 7.98
C SER A 66 -14.75 11.70 8.06
N ARG A 67 -15.19 10.47 7.74
CA ARG A 67 -16.54 10.00 8.06
C ARG A 67 -16.71 9.99 9.57
N THR A 68 -17.44 10.98 10.08
CA THR A 68 -18.05 10.95 11.41
C THR A 68 -18.66 9.56 11.59
N ALA A 69 -18.33 8.86 12.68
CA ALA A 69 -18.68 7.48 12.99
C ALA A 69 -20.21 7.27 13.00
N THR A 70 -20.81 7.31 11.83
CA THR A 70 -22.20 7.02 11.59
C THR A 70 -22.12 5.65 10.94
N GLY A 71 -22.57 4.62 11.64
CA GLY A 71 -22.54 3.22 11.18
C GLY A 71 -23.46 2.95 9.98
N LYS A 72 -23.44 3.84 8.98
CA LYS A 72 -24.29 3.84 7.79
C LYS A 72 -23.40 4.10 6.57
N ILE A 73 -23.17 3.06 5.77
CA ILE A 73 -22.53 3.20 4.46
C ILE A 73 -23.61 3.65 3.48
N ARG A 74 -23.48 4.85 2.93
CA ARG A 74 -24.35 5.33 1.84
C ARG A 74 -23.74 4.86 0.52
N ILE A 75 -24.40 3.91 -0.14
CA ILE A 75 -24.02 3.48 -1.50
C ILE A 75 -24.66 4.45 -2.48
N ILE A 76 -23.84 5.24 -3.17
CA ILE A 76 -24.30 6.09 -4.27
C ILE A 76 -24.12 5.27 -5.54
N LYS A 77 -25.23 4.87 -6.16
CA LYS A 77 -25.24 4.16 -7.44
C LYS A 77 -24.84 5.17 -8.52
N ALA A 78 -23.79 4.88 -9.29
CA ALA A 78 -23.50 5.64 -10.50
C ALA A 78 -24.64 5.38 -11.50
N GLY A 79 -25.26 6.47 -11.97
CA GLY A 79 -26.21 6.45 -13.09
C GLY A 79 -25.49 6.44 -14.43
#